data_AF-A0A8F7LBL5-F1
#
_entry.id   AF-A0A8F7LBL5-F1
#
_cell.length_a   1.000
_cell.length_b   1.000
_cell.length_c   1.000
_cell.angle_alpha   90.00
_cell.angle_beta   90.00
_cell.angle_gamma   90.00
#
_symmetry.space_group_name_H-M   'P 1'
#
loop_
_entity.id
_entity.type
_entity.pdbx_description
1 polymer ?
#
loop_
_entity_poly.entity_id
_entity_poly.type
_entity_poly.pdbx_seq_one_letter_code
_entity_poly.pdbx_strand_id
1 'polypeptide(L)' 'RFPPCFEKSSGGLSPVHTDVWEGFIFINLAAQPDRSLDEYMGGLGRHLTGFPFQEMSRCFSYNTLLDCNW' A
#
# COMPACT_ATOMS: atom_id res chain seq x y z
N ARG A 1 -7.46 -13.12 31.87
CA ARG A 1 -8.84 -12.58 31.65
C ARG A 1 -8.73 -11.07 31.64
N PHE A 2 -9.33 -10.36 30.68
CA PHE A 2 -9.23 -8.90 30.60
C PHE A 2 -10.03 -8.21 31.73
N PRO A 3 -9.63 -7.01 32.18
CA PRO A 3 -10.35 -6.26 33.21
C PRO A 3 -11.73 -5.77 32.69
N PRO A 4 -12.71 -5.48 33.58
CA PRO A 4 -14.06 -5.06 33.18
C PRO A 4 -14.13 -3.76 32.37
N CYS A 5 -13.10 -2.92 32.45
CA CYS A 5 -12.99 -1.68 31.70
C CYS A 5 -12.35 -1.85 30.30
N PHE A 6 -11.96 -3.07 29.93
CA PHE A 6 -11.29 -3.31 28.66
C PHE A 6 -12.31 -3.52 27.53
N GLU A 7 -12.45 -2.49 26.70
CA GLU A 7 -13.20 -2.54 25.46
C GLU A 7 -12.29 -2.96 24.31
N LYS A 8 -12.51 -4.14 23.73
CA LYS A 8 -11.69 -4.64 22.61
C LYS A 8 -11.74 -3.71 21.39
N SER A 9 -12.84 -3.00 21.20
CA SER A 9 -13.05 -2.07 20.09
C SER A 9 -12.20 -0.80 20.19
N SER A 10 -11.73 -0.42 21.38
CA SER A 10 -10.94 0.81 21.56
C SER A 10 -9.43 0.61 21.36
N GLY A 11 -8.96 -0.64 21.25
CA GLY A 11 -7.55 -1.01 21.08
C GLY A 11 -7.21 -1.53 19.69
N GLY A 12 -7.91 -1.07 18.65
CA GLY A 12 -7.64 -1.46 17.26
C GLY A 12 -6.23 -1.05 16.80
N LEU A 13 -5.71 -1.76 15.78
CA LEU A 13 -4.47 -1.36 15.11
C LEU A 13 -4.66 -0.03 14.39
N SER A 14 -3.59 0.78 14.32
CA SER A 14 -3.61 2.02 13.54
C SER A 14 -3.92 1.72 12.07
N PRO A 15 -4.97 2.33 11.49
CA PRO A 15 -5.32 2.10 10.09
C PRO A 15 -4.29 2.75 9.16
N VAL A 16 -4.12 2.14 7.99
CA VAL A 16 -3.32 2.65 6.87
C VAL A 16 -4.19 2.67 5.63
N HIS A 17 -4.13 3.73 4.84
CA HIS A 17 -4.86 3.79 3.58
C HIS A 17 -4.20 2.87 2.57
N THR A 18 -4.99 2.03 1.91
CA THR A 18 -4.50 1.05 0.95
C THR A 18 -5.37 1.05 -0.30
N ASP A 19 -4.75 0.87 -1.46
CA ASP A 19 -5.47 0.69 -2.72
C ASP A 19 -4.64 -0.20 -3.67
N VAL A 20 -5.29 -0.77 -4.69
CA VAL A 20 -4.67 -1.75 -5.59
C VAL A 20 -4.70 -1.23 -7.03
N TRP A 21 -3.55 -1.25 -7.69
CA TRP A 21 -3.43 -0.94 -9.13
C TRP A 21 -2.72 -2.09 -9.86
N GLU A 22 -3.38 -2.71 -10.84
CA GLU A 22 -2.84 -3.80 -11.67
C GLU A 22 -2.17 -4.93 -10.86
N GLY A 23 -2.69 -5.24 -9.67
CA GLY A 23 -2.14 -6.26 -8.76
C GLY A 23 -1.05 -5.78 -7.79
N PHE A 24 -0.57 -4.54 -7.93
CA PHE A 24 0.32 -3.90 -6.95
C PHE A 24 -0.48 -3.25 -5.82
N ILE A 25 -0.06 -3.50 -4.58
CA ILE A 25 -0.66 -2.88 -3.38
C ILE A 25 0.12 -1.61 -3.06
N PHE A 26 -0.60 -0.48 -3.04
CA PHE A 26 -0.08 0.81 -2.60
C PHE A 26 -0.60 1.14 -1.20
N ILE A 27 0.23 1.83 -0.43
CA ILE A 27 -0.13 2.33 0.90
C ILE A 27 0.11 3.83 1.00
N ASN A 28 -0.72 4.53 1.78
CA ASN A 28 -0.52 5.92 2.14
C ASN A 28 -0.64 6.09 3.67
N LEU A 29 0.41 6.65 4.27
CA LEU A 29 0.54 6.82 5.72
C LEU A 29 -0.06 8.14 6.23
N ALA A 30 -0.50 9.03 5.34
CA ALA A 30 -1.18 10.26 5.73
C ALA A 30 -2.51 9.93 6.42
N ALA A 31 -2.85 10.65 7.50
CA ALA A 31 -4.13 10.47 8.19
C ALA A 31 -5.32 10.70 7.23
N GLN A 32 -5.18 11.68 6.35
CA GLN A 32 -6.06 11.93 5.22
C GLN A 32 -5.20 12.07 3.95
N PRO A 33 -5.34 11.16 2.96
CA PRO A 33 -4.66 11.27 1.67
C PRO A 33 -5.09 12.54 0.93
N ASP A 34 -4.12 13.29 0.38
CA ASP A 34 -4.42 14.49 -0.43
C ASP A 34 -5.12 14.15 -1.76
N ARG A 35 -4.94 12.92 -2.26
CA ARG A 35 -5.52 12.41 -3.51
C ARG A 35 -5.64 10.89 -3.52
N SER A 36 -6.48 10.37 -4.42
CA SER A 36 -6.65 8.92 -4.65
C SER A 36 -5.44 8.28 -5.38
N LEU A 37 -5.38 6.95 -5.43
CA LEU A 37 -4.32 6.24 -6.14
C LEU A 37 -4.35 6.52 -7.65
N ASP A 38 -5.51 6.56 -8.30
CA ASP A 38 -5.62 6.88 -9.74
C ASP A 38 -5.07 8.29 -10.05
N GLU A 39 -5.45 9.29 -9.24
CA GLU A 39 -4.95 10.66 -9.38
C GLU A 39 -3.44 10.75 -9.09
N TYR A 40 -2.94 9.94 -8.17
CA TYR A 40 -1.51 9.86 -7.87
C TYR A 40 -0.71 9.28 -9.04
N MET A 41 -1.17 8.16 -9.58
CA MET A 41 -0.54 7.45 -10.70
C MET A 41 -0.64 8.24 -12.02
N GLY A 42 -1.71 9.02 -12.17
CA GLY A 42 -1.89 9.97 -13.26
C GLY A 42 -1.75 9.34 -14.65
N GLY A 43 -1.12 10.07 -15.57
CA GLY A 43 -0.95 9.62 -16.95
C GLY A 43 -0.09 8.37 -17.10
N LEU A 44 0.90 8.17 -16.22
CA LEU A 44 1.79 7.01 -16.27
C LEU A 44 1.05 5.72 -15.90
N GLY A 45 0.25 5.74 -14.83
CA GLY A 45 -0.58 4.59 -14.46
C GLY A 45 -1.51 4.18 -15.58
N ARG A 46 -2.21 5.14 -16.18
CA ARG A 46 -3.13 4.88 -17.30
C ARG A 46 -2.44 4.34 -18.54
N HIS A 47 -1.22 4.79 -18.82
CA HIS A 47 -0.44 4.30 -19.96
C HIS A 47 -0.04 2.83 -19.79
N LEU A 48 0.20 2.38 -18.56
CA LEU A 48 0.64 1.02 -18.24
C LEU A 48 -0.54 0.06 -17.95
N THR A 49 -1.76 0.57 -17.85
CA THR A 49 -2.98 -0.21 -17.63
C THR A 49 -3.18 -1.26 -18.72
N GLY A 50 -3.68 -2.43 -18.32
CA GLY A 50 -4.00 -3.54 -19.22
C GLY A 50 -2.83 -4.48 -19.53
N PHE A 51 -1.61 -4.18 -19.08
CA PHE A 51 -0.55 -5.17 -19.02
C PHE A 51 -0.83 -6.18 -17.88
N PRO A 52 -0.63 -7.50 -18.06
CA PRO A 52 -1.12 -8.52 -17.13
C PRO A 52 -0.25 -8.67 -15.88
N PHE A 53 0.09 -7.57 -15.20
CA PHE A 53 0.91 -7.56 -13.98
C PHE A 53 0.31 -8.45 -12.88
N GLN A 54 -1.00 -8.42 -12.69
CA GLN A 54 -1.72 -9.21 -11.69
C GLN A 54 -1.68 -10.73 -11.92
N GLU A 55 -1.40 -11.18 -13.15
CA GLU A 55 -1.27 -12.60 -13.49
C GLU A 55 0.17 -13.11 -13.31
N MET A 56 1.12 -12.19 -13.10
CA MET A 56 2.53 -12.55 -12.96
C MET A 56 2.81 -13.19 -11.60
N SER A 57 3.73 -14.16 -11.61
CA SER A 57 4.26 -14.77 -10.39
C SER A 57 5.57 -14.12 -9.98
N ARG A 58 5.77 -13.93 -8.68
CA ARG A 58 7.04 -13.48 -8.12
C ARG A 58 8.12 -14.56 -8.33
N CYS A 59 9.06 -14.30 -9.22
CA CYS A 59 10.16 -15.23 -9.48
C CYS A 59 11.31 -15.10 -8.47
N PHE A 60 11.75 -13.88 -8.17
CA PHE A 60 12.90 -13.62 -7.30
C PHE A 60 12.77 -12.26 -6.60
N SER A 61 13.49 -12.08 -5.49
CA SER A 61 13.69 -10.74 -4.89
C SER A 61 15.10 -10.65 -4.33
N TYR A 62 15.68 -9.46 -4.48
CA TYR A 62 16.98 -9.13 -3.95
C TYR A 62 16.87 -7.86 -3.11
N ASN A 63 17.67 -7.78 -2.05
CA ASN A 63 17.79 -6.60 -1.20
C ASN A 63 19.28 -6.35 -0.95
N THR A 64 19.66 -5.08 -1.03
CA THR A 64 21.03 -4.64 -0.75
C THR A 64 21.02 -3.24 -0.15
N LEU A 65 22.11 -2.90 0.52
CA LEU A 65 22.36 -1.58 1.06
C LEU A 65 23.37 -0.87 0.15
N LEU A 66 22.99 0.30 -0.34
CA LEU A 66 23.83 1.17 -1.14
C LEU A 66 24.15 2.43 -0.32
N ASP A 67 25.42 2.84 -0.31
CA ASP A 67 25.87 4.04 0.39
C ASP A 67 25.69 5.28 -0.50
N CYS A 68 24.43 5.59 -0.81
CA CYS A 68 24.04 6.74 -1.62
C CYS A 68 22.64 7.24 -1.24
N ASN A 69 22.24 8.39 -1.80
CA ASN A 69 20.87 8.89 -1.67
C ASN A 69 19.88 8.03 -2.51
N TRP A 70 18.59 8.19 -2.23
CA TRP A 70 17.49 7.50 -2.92
C TRP A 70 17.23 8.05 -4.33
#